data_AF-A0A4V1VLF3-F1
#
_entry.id   AF-A0A4V1VLF3-F1
#
_cell.length_a   1.000
_cell.length_b   1.000
_cell.length_c   1.000
_cell.angle_alpha   90.00
_cell.angle_beta   90.00
_cell.angle_gamma   90.00
#
_symmetry.space_group_name_H-M   'P 1'
#
loop_
_entity.id
_entity.type
_entity.pdbx_description
1 polymer ?
#
loop_
_entity_poly.entity_id
_entity_poly.type
_entity_poly.pdbx_seq_one_letter_code
_entity_poly.pdbx_strand_id
1 'polypeptide(L)'
;KVERDLLAQGLADTEAILGAIFTDLMASNPADEKGDIANIYKVGLNTTRLVYVLGDLTVAWLLLRGAEVALAKLDAGASDADKAFYEGKIAAASFFAKNTLPKLAAERAMAEVVDDSIMELDEAAF
;
A
#
# COMPACT_ATOMS: atom_id res chain seq x y z
N LYS A 1 -3.29 -9.97 -16.80
CA LYS A 1 -2.98 -11.13 -15.92
C LYS A 1 -1.96 -10.69 -14.88
N VAL A 2 -0.78 -10.24 -15.33
CA VAL A 2 0.26 -9.63 -14.48
C VAL A 2 -0.27 -8.53 -13.56
N GLU A 3 -1.11 -7.61 -14.05
CA GLU A 3 -1.63 -6.50 -13.24
C GLU A 3 -2.53 -6.95 -12.08
N ARG A 4 -3.29 -8.04 -12.28
CA ARG A 4 -4.13 -8.63 -11.23
C ARG A 4 -3.27 -9.33 -10.19
N ASP A 5 -2.22 -10.03 -10.63
CA ASP A 5 -1.26 -10.68 -9.72
C ASP A 5 -0.51 -9.64 -8.87
N LEU A 6 -0.10 -8.51 -9.47
CA LEU A 6 0.51 -7.39 -8.76
C LEU A 6 -0.45 -6.75 -7.75
N LEU A 7 -1.74 -6.59 -8.10
CA LEU A 7 -2.74 -6.05 -7.19
C LEU A 7 -2.98 -6.99 -6.00
N ALA A 8 -3.06 -8.30 -6.25
CA ALA A 8 -3.19 -9.30 -5.20
C ALA A 8 -1.98 -9.31 -4.26
N GLN A 9 -0.77 -9.23 -4.81
CA GLN A 9 0.45 -9.12 -4.01
C GLN A 9 0.48 -7.82 -3.19
N GLY A 10 0.14 -6.67 -3.80
CA GLY A 10 0.07 -5.40 -3.09
C GLY A 10 -0.96 -5.40 -1.95
N LEU A 11 -2.11 -6.06 -2.13
CA LEU A 11 -3.07 -6.28 -1.05
C LEU A 11 -2.46 -7.10 0.09
N ALA A 12 -1.84 -8.24 -0.22
CA ALA A 12 -1.19 -9.09 0.79
C ALA A 12 -0.09 -8.35 1.56
N ASP A 13 0.70 -7.52 0.89
CA ASP A 13 1.74 -6.72 1.53
C ASP A 13 1.15 -5.62 2.42
N THR A 14 0.04 -5.01 2.00
CA THR A 14 -0.69 -4.02 2.81
C THR A 14 -1.31 -4.65 4.06
N GLU A 15 -1.89 -5.84 3.93
CA GLU A 15 -2.43 -6.62 5.05
C GLU A 15 -1.32 -7.01 6.04
N ALA A 16 -0.14 -7.39 5.55
CA ALA A 16 1.01 -7.69 6.39
C ALA A 16 1.49 -6.46 7.18
N ILE A 17 1.58 -5.29 6.54
CA ILE A 17 1.91 -4.02 7.23
C ILE A 17 0.89 -3.73 8.33
N LEU A 18 -0.41 -3.87 8.02
CA LEU A 18 -1.46 -3.66 9.00
C LEU A 18 -1.33 -4.65 10.17
N GLY A 19 -1.00 -5.90 9.89
CA GLY A 19 -0.74 -6.93 10.90
C GLY A 19 0.44 -6.60 11.81
N ALA A 20 1.54 -6.08 11.25
CA ALA A 20 2.70 -5.64 12.03
C ALA A 20 2.32 -4.49 12.97
N ILE A 21 1.65 -3.45 12.45
CA ILE A 21 1.19 -2.30 13.24
C ILE A 21 0.21 -2.73 14.34
N PHE A 22 -0.71 -3.66 14.02
CA PHE A 22 -1.66 -4.17 15.00
C PHE A 22 -0.96 -4.98 16.10
N THR A 23 0.10 -5.72 15.76
CA THR A 23 0.91 -6.44 16.74
C THR A 23 1.57 -5.46 17.72
N ASP A 24 2.17 -4.38 17.23
CA ASP A 24 2.77 -3.34 18.07
C ASP A 24 1.72 -2.63 18.95
N LEU A 25 0.54 -2.35 18.39
CA LEU A 25 -0.57 -1.75 19.12
C LEU A 25 -1.05 -2.65 20.27
N MET A 26 -1.16 -3.95 20.05
CA MET A 26 -1.54 -4.89 21.10
C MET A 26 -0.43 -5.01 22.16
N ALA A 27 0.83 -4.99 21.75
CA ALA A 27 1.98 -4.96 22.64
C ALA A 27 2.07 -3.67 23.47
N SER A 28 1.40 -2.58 23.07
CA SER A 28 1.38 -1.32 23.81
C SER A 28 0.33 -1.24 24.91
N ASN A 29 -0.48 -2.29 25.12
CA ASN A 29 -1.56 -2.26 26.10
C ASN A 29 -1.03 -2.42 27.54
N PRO A 30 -1.10 -1.40 28.41
CA PRO A 30 -0.58 -1.47 29.78
C PRO A 30 -1.37 -2.40 30.71
N ALA A 31 -2.53 -2.91 30.27
CA ALA A 31 -3.31 -3.90 31.03
C ALA A 31 -2.82 -5.34 30.82
N ASP A 32 -1.95 -5.60 29.84
CA ASP A 32 -1.31 -6.90 29.63
C ASP A 32 -0.07 -7.03 30.52
N GLU A 33 0.19 -8.22 31.06
CA GLU A 33 1.37 -8.51 31.90
C GLU A 33 2.68 -8.25 31.15
N LYS A 34 2.69 -8.43 29.81
CA LYS A 34 3.84 -8.17 28.94
C LYS A 34 3.71 -6.87 28.12
N GLY A 35 2.73 -6.04 28.44
CA GLY A 35 2.49 -4.79 27.72
C GLY A 35 3.57 -3.74 28.02
N ASP A 36 4.04 -3.08 26.98
CA ASP A 36 4.97 -1.94 27.08
C ASP A 36 4.46 -0.78 26.22
N ILE A 37 4.07 0.29 26.90
CA ILE A 37 3.48 1.48 26.29
C ILE A 37 4.39 2.12 25.23
N ALA A 38 5.72 1.94 25.32
CA ALA A 38 6.67 2.46 24.32
C ALA A 38 6.43 1.88 22.91
N ASN A 39 5.85 0.67 22.80
CA ASN A 39 5.48 0.09 21.51
C ASN A 39 4.48 0.94 20.72
N ILE A 40 3.75 1.87 21.36
CA ILE A 40 2.88 2.82 20.65
C ILE A 40 3.69 3.72 19.70
N TYR A 41 4.97 3.96 19.97
CA TYR A 41 5.83 4.73 19.07
C TYR A 41 6.03 4.03 17.73
N LYS A 42 6.16 2.70 17.71
CA LYS A 42 6.28 1.91 16.48
C LYS A 42 5.04 2.07 15.59
N VAL A 43 3.86 2.08 16.21
CA VAL A 43 2.59 2.41 15.52
C VAL A 43 2.65 3.81 14.90
N GLY A 44 3.10 4.81 15.67
CA GLY A 44 3.28 6.19 15.19
C GLY A 44 4.26 6.28 14.01
N LEU A 45 5.43 5.66 14.13
CA LEU A 45 6.48 5.65 13.11
C LEU A 45 6.02 4.98 11.81
N ASN A 46 5.15 3.97 11.88
CA ASN A 46 4.57 3.31 10.70
C ASN A 46 3.27 3.98 10.17
N THR A 47 2.67 4.93 10.89
CA THR A 47 1.36 5.49 10.52
C THR A 47 1.38 6.13 9.13
N THR A 48 2.37 6.97 8.83
CA THR A 48 2.48 7.64 7.53
C THR A 48 2.68 6.63 6.38
N ARG A 49 3.48 5.59 6.62
CA ARG A 49 3.70 4.49 5.68
C ARG A 49 2.38 3.79 5.34
N LEU A 50 1.58 3.46 6.35
CA LEU A 50 0.29 2.81 6.17
C LEU A 50 -0.65 3.66 5.30
N VAL A 51 -0.72 4.97 5.54
CA VAL A 51 -1.56 5.89 4.75
C VAL A 51 -1.15 5.90 3.27
N TYR A 52 0.15 5.98 2.97
CA TYR A 52 0.61 5.99 1.58
C TYR A 52 0.39 4.65 0.87
N VAL A 53 0.68 3.53 1.53
CA VAL A 53 0.46 2.19 0.96
C VAL A 53 -1.02 1.94 0.66
N LEU A 54 -1.93 2.31 1.58
CA LEU A 54 -3.37 2.23 1.34
C LEU A 54 -3.82 3.11 0.16
N GLY A 55 -3.22 4.30 0.02
CA GLY A 55 -3.45 5.19 -1.11
C GLY A 55 -3.04 4.55 -2.44
N ASP A 56 -1.80 4.06 -2.53
CA ASP A 56 -1.27 3.41 -3.73
C ASP A 56 -2.09 2.18 -4.13
N LEU A 57 -2.46 1.34 -3.16
CA LEU A 57 -3.32 0.17 -3.38
C LEU A 57 -4.69 0.58 -3.94
N THR A 58 -5.34 1.56 -3.31
CA THR A 58 -6.67 2.02 -3.72
C THR A 58 -6.66 2.64 -5.10
N VAL A 59 -5.66 3.48 -5.40
CA VAL A 59 -5.50 4.12 -6.71
C VAL A 59 -5.25 3.06 -7.79
N ALA A 60 -4.37 2.09 -7.54
CA ALA A 60 -4.11 1.00 -8.49
C ALA A 60 -5.39 0.21 -8.78
N TRP A 61 -6.16 -0.14 -7.74
CA TRP A 61 -7.43 -0.85 -7.89
C TRP A 61 -8.44 -0.08 -8.76
N LEU A 62 -8.63 1.22 -8.48
CA LEU A 62 -9.56 2.06 -9.24
C LEU A 62 -9.13 2.24 -10.70
N LEU A 63 -7.82 2.39 -10.96
CA LEU A 63 -7.29 2.48 -12.32
C LEU A 63 -7.51 1.18 -13.10
N LEU A 64 -7.24 0.03 -12.49
CA LEU A 64 -7.44 -1.27 -13.12
C LEU A 64 -8.92 -1.56 -13.39
N ARG A 65 -9.81 -1.21 -12.45
CA ARG A 65 -11.26 -1.29 -12.66
C ARG A 65 -11.71 -0.40 -13.83
N GLY A 66 -11.16 0.80 -13.96
CA GLY A 66 -11.41 1.68 -15.10
C GLY A 66 -10.89 1.10 -16.43
N ALA A 67 -9.74 0.42 -16.41
CA ALA A 67 -9.18 -0.26 -17.57
C ALA A 67 -10.04 -1.45 -18.03
N GLU A 68 -10.67 -2.19 -17.12
CA GLU A 68 -11.62 -3.25 -17.47
C GLU A 68 -12.86 -2.69 -18.20
N VAL A 69 -13.38 -1.54 -17.75
CA VAL A 69 -14.47 -0.85 -18.44
C VAL A 69 -14.02 -0.37 -19.82
N ALA A 70 -12.82 0.18 -19.94
CA ALA A 70 -12.25 0.63 -21.20
C ALA A 70 -12.09 -0.53 -22.21
N LEU A 71 -11.59 -1.69 -21.75
CA LEU A 71 -11.49 -2.90 -22.57
C LEU A 71 -12.87 -3.33 -23.08
N ALA A 72 -13.88 -3.42 -22.21
CA ALA A 72 -15.23 -3.80 -22.62
C ALA A 72 -15.85 -2.82 -23.64
N LYS A 73 -15.52 -1.53 -23.57
CA LYS A 73 -15.97 -0.53 -24.55
C LYS A 73 -15.28 -0.69 -25.89
N LEU A 74 -13.98 -0.98 -25.90
CA LEU A 74 -13.25 -1.29 -27.12
C LEU A 74 -13.80 -2.55 -27.80
N ASP A 75 -14.05 -3.61 -27.02
CA ASP A 75 -14.63 -4.87 -27.53
C ASP A 75 -16.05 -4.68 -28.11
N ALA A 76 -16.81 -3.72 -27.59
CA ALA A 76 -18.14 -3.37 -28.07
C ALA A 76 -18.13 -2.47 -29.33
N GLY A 77 -16.96 -2.16 -29.91
CA GLY A 77 -16.84 -1.36 -31.12
C GLY A 77 -16.93 0.15 -30.88
N ALA A 78 -16.18 0.66 -29.89
CA ALA A 78 -16.06 2.10 -29.64
C ALA A 78 -15.67 2.90 -30.91
N SER A 79 -16.13 4.15 -30.97
CA SER A 79 -15.81 5.06 -32.08
C SER A 79 -14.30 5.32 -32.18
N ASP A 80 -13.81 5.71 -33.37
CA ASP A 80 -12.39 6.03 -33.58
C ASP A 80 -11.91 7.17 -32.65
N ALA A 81 -12.79 8.10 -32.30
CA ALA A 81 -12.49 9.19 -31.37
C ALA A 81 -12.33 8.72 -29.91
N ASP A 82 -13.09 7.71 -29.50
CA ASP A 82 -13.04 7.17 -28.12
C ASP A 82 -11.96 6.09 -27.95
N LYS A 83 -11.54 5.45 -29.05
CA LYS A 83 -10.56 4.37 -29.05
C LYS A 83 -9.24 4.79 -28.40
N ALA A 84 -8.69 5.92 -28.82
CA ALA A 84 -7.43 6.45 -28.28
C ALA A 84 -7.52 6.76 -26.77
N PHE A 85 -8.67 7.25 -26.30
CA PHE A 85 -8.90 7.51 -24.88
C PHE A 85 -8.91 6.21 -24.06
N TYR A 86 -9.60 5.17 -24.52
CA TYR A 86 -9.66 3.89 -23.83
C TYR A 86 -8.33 3.15 -23.83
N GLU A 87 -7.60 3.16 -24.94
CA GLU A 87 -6.23 2.62 -25.01
C GLU A 87 -5.30 3.34 -24.02
N GLY A 88 -5.39 4.67 -23.93
CA GLY A 88 -4.64 5.46 -22.95
C GLY A 88 -4.97 5.10 -21.51
N LYS A 89 -6.25 4.87 -21.18
CA LYS A 89 -6.68 4.42 -19.84
C LYS A 89 -6.09 3.08 -19.46
N ILE A 90 -6.08 2.13 -20.39
CA ILE A 90 -5.52 0.78 -20.18
C ILE A 90 -4.00 0.88 -19.99
N ALA A 91 -3.31 1.64 -20.84
CA ALA A 91 -1.87 1.82 -20.75
C ALA A 91 -1.45 2.48 -19.43
N ALA A 92 -2.16 3.55 -19.02
CA ALA A 92 -1.88 4.24 -17.76
C ALA A 92 -2.09 3.34 -16.54
N ALA A 93 -3.18 2.55 -16.51
CA ALA A 93 -3.44 1.61 -15.42
C ALA A 93 -2.37 0.51 -15.35
N SER A 94 -1.98 -0.07 -16.50
CA SER A 94 -0.92 -1.08 -16.57
C SER A 94 0.43 -0.51 -16.11
N PHE A 95 0.77 0.70 -16.55
CA PHE A 95 1.99 1.38 -16.12
C PHE A 95 2.01 1.62 -14.60
N PHE A 96 0.94 2.17 -14.04
CA PHE A 96 0.85 2.43 -12.60
C PHE A 96 1.01 1.14 -11.79
N ALA A 97 0.27 0.08 -12.14
CA ALA A 97 0.35 -1.21 -11.47
C ALA A 97 1.79 -1.76 -11.46
N LYS A 98 2.50 -1.68 -12.59
CA LYS A 98 3.87 -2.21 -12.74
C LYS A 98 4.95 -1.38 -12.05
N ASN A 99 4.73 -0.09 -11.81
CA ASN A 99 5.74 0.83 -11.27
C ASN A 99 5.48 1.27 -9.83
N THR A 100 4.26 1.12 -9.33
CA THR A 100 3.87 1.52 -7.97
C THR A 100 3.72 0.32 -7.06
N LEU A 101 2.94 -0.70 -7.46
CA LEU A 101 2.61 -1.83 -6.57
C LEU A 101 3.83 -2.62 -6.06
N PRO A 102 4.91 -2.83 -6.85
CA PRO A 102 6.10 -3.52 -6.32
C PRO A 102 6.78 -2.82 -5.14
N LYS A 103 6.57 -1.51 -4.96
CA LYS A 103 7.13 -0.76 -3.83
C LYS A 103 6.54 -1.20 -2.50
N LEU A 104 5.29 -1.69 -2.48
CA LEU A 104 4.61 -2.11 -1.25
C LEU A 104 5.34 -3.26 -0.55
N ALA A 105 6.01 -4.14 -1.30
CA ALA A 105 6.84 -5.19 -0.72
C ALA A 105 8.04 -4.62 0.07
N ALA A 106 8.65 -3.54 -0.42
CA ALA A 106 9.73 -2.86 0.30
C ALA A 106 9.17 -2.09 1.52
N GLU A 107 8.01 -1.44 1.35
CA GLU A 107 7.33 -0.77 2.46
C GLU A 107 7.00 -1.76 3.60
N ARG A 108 6.56 -2.96 3.24
CA ARG A 108 6.33 -4.06 4.17
C ARG A 108 7.60 -4.47 4.92
N ALA A 109 8.68 -4.74 4.18
CA ALA A 109 9.92 -5.19 4.78
C ALA A 109 10.43 -4.21 5.85
N MET A 110 10.28 -2.91 5.61
CA MET A 110 10.62 -1.87 6.59
C MET A 110 9.60 -1.76 7.73
N ALA A 111 8.31 -1.97 7.47
CA ALA A 111 7.28 -1.93 8.51
C ALA A 111 7.45 -3.04 9.55
N GLU A 112 7.82 -4.24 9.10
CA GLU A 112 8.02 -5.44 9.93
C GLU A 112 9.27 -5.35 10.84
N VAL A 113 10.20 -4.43 10.56
CA VAL A 113 11.46 -4.27 11.31
C VAL A 113 11.59 -2.92 12.01
N VAL A 114 10.52 -2.11 12.06
CA VAL A 114 10.56 -0.81 12.73
C VAL A 114 10.90 -1.00 14.21
N ASP A 115 11.75 -0.13 14.75
CA ASP A 115 12.08 -0.07 16.16
C ASP A 115 11.89 1.35 16.70
N ASP A 116 12.01 1.50 18.01
CA ASP A 116 11.86 2.73 18.77
C ASP A 116 13.21 3.37 19.16
N SER A 117 14.33 2.93 18.58
CA SER A 117 15.66 3.45 18.92
C SER A 117 15.78 4.96 18.70
N ILE A 118 15.07 5.51 17.70
CA ILE A 118 15.02 6.95 17.45
C ILE A 118 14.31 7.74 18.55
N MET A 119 13.40 7.10 19.29
CA MET A 119 12.67 7.71 20.39
C MET A 119 13.46 7.70 21.70
N GLU A 120 14.48 6.84 21.80
CA GLU A 120 15.39 6.75 22.96
C GLU A 120 16.58 7.72 22.89
N LEU A 121 16.82 8.33 21.72
CA LEU A 121 17.91 9.28 21.52
C LEU A 121 17.68 10.57 22.31
N ASP A 122 18.75 11.08 22.92
CA ASP A 122 18.75 12.40 23.54
C ASP A 122 18.48 13.47 22.47
N GLU A 123 17.57 14.39 22.76
CA GLU A 123 17.25 15.53 21.88
C GLU A 123 18.50 16.36 21.54
N ALA A 124 19.49 16.43 22.45
CA ALA A 124 20.75 17.11 22.21
C ALA A 124 21.62 16.50 21.07
N ALA A 125 21.27 15.31 20.56
CA ALA A 125 21.93 14.69 19.42
C ALA A 125 21.44 15.19 18.04
N PHE A 126 20.44 16.08 17.99
CA PHE A 126 19.82 16.62 16.78
C PHE A 126 20.03 18.13 16.58
#